data_AF-A0A3N1IFD7-F1
#
_entry.id   AF-A0A3N1IFD7-F1
#
_cell.length_a   1.000
_cell.length_b   1.000
_cell.length_c   1.000
_cell.angle_alpha   90.00
_cell.angle_beta   90.00
_cell.angle_gamma   90.00
#
_symmetry.space_group_name_H-M   'P 1'
#
loop_
_entity.id
_entity.type
_entity.pdbx_description
1 polymer ?
#
loop_
_entity_poly.entity_id
_entity_poly.type
_entity_poly.pdbx_seq_one_letter_code
_entity_poly.pdbx_strand_id
1 'polypeptide(L)'
;MPLPVGGAMAWPPPELHPVAQKLTEWSAWYAGDGDALVSVYSLAGSATTPLSQAFFQSDKAYGTSGPATAARTFWGQPLTPGTVRTKLHVPVASDIAELSANLLFGEMPTFTATDRATQKELDSFQTDGMHSSLREAAELAAALGGVYLRVVWDQTVSDRPWLLPSTPEQVVPTWAWDRLKDVTFWTCLYQDDDSTIRLLECHEVGAISYGLYEGTPTELGERIPLSSFEGTQHLAELYGESGVMLTGLPWLTAAYVPNVKPNRIWQGIRCAVNFGRSDFSGVELLMDALDETYTSWMRDIRLGKSRIIVPSSMLESEGPGKGARLDLEREAFVGMEGMLTDPNSSGITLNQFNIRVAEHQATAETLFEQIVSSAGYSVQSFGGKGDVAAVTATEIQARKEQSLNTRDQKILYWRPALQHLFQALLGIDRLVFGAQVRPEAGIDVAFPDAVQPSLRDMAETLGLLLTAQSMSTKLRVQTLHPTWTETQVAQEVAAILADEQASTPAARPAPVVAPALPQ
;
A
#
# COMPACT_ATOMS: atom_id res chain seq x y z
N MET A 1 3.40 19.78 -21.52
CA MET A 1 2.38 20.18 -22.52
C MET A 1 1.81 21.52 -22.09
N PRO A 2 1.57 22.48 -23.01
CA PRO A 2 0.77 23.63 -22.64
C PRO A 2 -0.58 23.14 -22.11
N LEU A 3 -1.12 23.85 -21.13
CA LEU A 3 -2.45 23.54 -20.59
C LEU A 3 -3.46 23.40 -21.75
N PRO A 4 -4.38 22.43 -21.70
CA PRO A 4 -5.35 22.21 -22.76
C PRO A 4 -6.14 23.49 -23.02
N VAL A 5 -6.42 23.78 -24.30
CA VAL A 5 -7.14 25.01 -24.68
C VAL A 5 -8.59 25.01 -24.15
N GLY A 6 -9.13 23.83 -23.81
CA GLY A 6 -10.50 23.63 -23.35
C GLY A 6 -11.44 23.20 -24.48
N GLY A 7 -12.74 23.45 -24.29
CA GLY A 7 -13.84 23.14 -25.20
C GLY A 7 -14.41 21.74 -25.00
N ALA A 8 -14.96 21.15 -26.07
CA ALA A 8 -15.57 19.82 -26.11
C ALA A 8 -14.53 18.66 -26.05
N MET A 9 -13.41 18.87 -25.36
CA MET A 9 -12.39 17.85 -25.14
C MET A 9 -12.86 16.89 -24.05
N ALA A 10 -12.92 15.60 -24.36
CA ALA A 10 -13.23 14.57 -23.36
C ALA A 10 -12.16 14.55 -22.26
N TRP A 11 -12.59 14.60 -21.00
CA TRP A 11 -11.72 14.61 -19.83
C TRP A 11 -12.24 13.69 -18.72
N PRO A 12 -11.39 12.82 -18.12
CA PRO A 12 -9.99 12.58 -18.44
C PRO A 12 -9.77 12.06 -19.87
N PRO A 13 -8.55 12.15 -20.43
CA PRO A 13 -8.27 11.73 -21.79
C PRO A 13 -8.76 10.29 -22.08
N PRO A 14 -9.48 10.04 -23.19
CA PRO A 14 -10.05 8.72 -23.50
C PRO A 14 -9.04 7.57 -23.49
N GLU A 15 -7.78 7.85 -23.83
CA GLU A 15 -6.70 6.86 -23.83
C GLU A 15 -6.39 6.33 -22.42
N LEU A 16 -6.68 7.09 -21.37
CA LEU A 16 -6.48 6.70 -19.98
C LEU A 16 -7.71 6.00 -19.37
N HIS A 17 -8.85 5.92 -20.07
CA HIS A 17 -10.06 5.28 -19.53
C HIS A 17 -9.83 3.82 -19.09
N PRO A 18 -9.12 2.96 -19.87
CA PRO A 18 -8.84 1.60 -19.41
C PRO A 18 -7.99 1.56 -18.13
N VAL A 19 -7.12 2.55 -17.95
CA VAL A 19 -6.29 2.68 -16.75
C VAL A 19 -7.13 3.13 -15.58
N ALA A 20 -7.93 4.19 -15.75
CA ALA A 20 -8.82 4.71 -14.73
C ALA A 20 -9.77 3.62 -14.21
N GLN A 21 -10.37 2.82 -15.10
CA GLN A 21 -11.24 1.71 -14.70
C GLN A 21 -10.53 0.69 -13.81
N LYS A 22 -9.29 0.33 -14.15
CA LYS A 22 -8.52 -0.63 -13.34
C LYS A 22 -8.05 -0.03 -12.02
N LEU A 23 -7.69 1.25 -12.01
CA LEU A 23 -7.37 1.97 -10.78
C LEU A 23 -8.58 2.02 -9.85
N THR A 24 -9.78 2.27 -10.37
CA THR A 24 -11.02 2.24 -9.59
C THR A 24 -11.30 0.85 -9.00
N GLU A 25 -11.04 -0.23 -9.74
CA GLU A 25 -11.12 -1.60 -9.21
C GLU A 25 -10.15 -1.82 -8.04
N TRP A 26 -8.88 -1.45 -8.21
CA TRP A 26 -7.88 -1.57 -7.13
C TRP A 26 -8.17 -0.65 -5.94
N SER A 27 -8.71 0.55 -6.20
CA SER A 27 -9.13 1.51 -5.18
C SER A 27 -10.30 0.96 -4.36
N ALA A 28 -11.28 0.29 -5.00
CA ALA A 28 -12.38 -0.37 -4.31
C ALA A 28 -11.90 -1.51 -3.40
N TRP A 29 -10.95 -2.32 -3.87
CA TRP A 29 -10.30 -3.36 -3.05
C TRP A 29 -9.50 -2.75 -1.88
N TYR A 30 -8.75 -1.67 -2.13
CA TYR A 30 -7.96 -0.99 -1.11
C TYR A 30 -8.81 -0.34 -0.02
N ALA A 31 -9.87 0.38 -0.40
CA ALA A 31 -10.78 1.05 0.53
C ALA A 31 -11.62 0.05 1.35
N GLY A 32 -11.78 -1.18 0.86
CA GLY A 32 -12.62 -2.20 1.46
C GLY A 32 -14.12 -1.88 1.45
N ASP A 33 -14.55 -0.97 0.57
CA ASP A 33 -15.95 -0.60 0.42
C ASP A 33 -16.70 -1.62 -0.44
N GLY A 34 -17.59 -2.39 0.20
CA GLY A 34 -18.41 -3.39 -0.47
C GLY A 34 -19.37 -2.83 -1.51
N ASP A 35 -19.80 -1.57 -1.39
CA ASP A 35 -20.67 -0.93 -2.38
C ASP A 35 -19.87 -0.48 -3.61
N ALA A 36 -18.66 0.06 -3.41
CA ALA A 36 -17.72 0.30 -4.50
C ALA A 36 -17.36 -0.99 -5.25
N LEU A 37 -17.08 -2.10 -4.54
CA LEU A 37 -16.80 -3.40 -5.15
C LEU A 37 -17.99 -3.92 -5.98
N VAL A 38 -19.22 -3.76 -5.50
CA VAL A 38 -20.39 -4.12 -6.32
C VAL A 38 -20.55 -3.20 -7.50
N SER A 39 -20.32 -1.89 -7.34
CA SER A 39 -20.38 -0.95 -8.45
C SER A 39 -19.47 -1.42 -9.58
N VAL A 40 -18.21 -1.72 -9.26
CA VAL A 40 -17.19 -2.20 -10.19
C VAL A 40 -17.57 -3.52 -10.87
N TYR A 41 -18.03 -4.51 -10.09
CA TYR A 41 -18.32 -5.85 -10.62
C TYR A 41 -19.76 -6.07 -11.10
N SER A 42 -20.67 -5.11 -10.91
CA SER A 42 -22.05 -5.22 -11.39
C SER A 42 -22.16 -5.04 -12.91
N LEU A 43 -23.19 -5.63 -13.50
CA LEU A 43 -23.56 -5.44 -14.92
C LEU A 43 -23.75 -3.96 -15.30
N ALA A 44 -24.09 -3.09 -14.33
CA ALA A 44 -24.20 -1.64 -14.54
C ALA A 44 -22.83 -0.95 -14.62
N GLY A 45 -21.85 -1.34 -13.78
CA GLY A 45 -20.46 -0.86 -13.87
C GLY A 45 -19.73 -1.35 -15.12
N SER A 46 -20.05 -2.56 -15.60
CA SER A 46 -19.53 -3.09 -16.86
C SER A 46 -20.17 -2.49 -18.12
N ALA A 47 -21.27 -1.72 -18.01
CA ALA A 47 -22.07 -1.24 -19.15
C ALA A 47 -21.67 0.14 -19.70
N THR A 48 -20.71 0.84 -19.09
CA THR A 48 -20.45 2.25 -19.40
C THR A 48 -19.47 2.48 -20.56
N THR A 49 -18.83 1.45 -21.14
CA THR A 49 -17.93 1.65 -22.29
C THR A 49 -17.78 0.41 -23.20
N PRO A 50 -17.66 0.55 -24.53
CA PRO A 50 -17.50 -0.59 -25.46
C PRO A 50 -16.26 -1.48 -25.22
N LEU A 51 -15.28 -0.98 -24.47
CA LEU A 51 -14.02 -1.68 -24.19
C LEU A 51 -14.07 -2.57 -22.94
N SER A 52 -14.90 -2.25 -21.94
CA SER A 52 -15.17 -3.17 -20.81
C SER A 52 -15.85 -4.43 -21.35
N GLN A 53 -16.74 -4.27 -22.32
CA GLN A 53 -17.29 -5.38 -23.08
C GLN A 53 -16.20 -6.20 -23.78
N ALA A 54 -15.13 -5.57 -24.31
CA ALA A 54 -14.05 -6.28 -25.01
C ALA A 54 -13.08 -7.02 -24.06
N PHE A 55 -12.74 -6.44 -22.90
CA PHE A 55 -11.88 -7.06 -21.89
C PHE A 55 -12.54 -8.31 -21.27
N PHE A 56 -13.83 -8.23 -20.96
CA PHE A 56 -14.59 -9.39 -20.47
C PHE A 56 -15.09 -10.32 -21.59
N GLN A 57 -14.87 -9.98 -22.87
CA GLN A 57 -15.21 -10.81 -24.03
C GLN A 57 -14.17 -11.87 -24.36
N SER A 58 -12.92 -11.76 -23.89
CA SER A 58 -11.89 -12.77 -24.17
C SER A 58 -12.18 -14.14 -23.53
N ASP A 59 -13.12 -14.20 -22.58
CA ASP A 59 -13.57 -15.43 -21.90
C ASP A 59 -14.75 -16.15 -22.59
N LYS A 60 -15.06 -15.78 -23.85
CA LYS A 60 -16.15 -16.37 -24.69
C LYS A 60 -15.95 -17.84 -25.12
N ALA A 61 -15.19 -18.66 -24.40
CA ALA A 61 -14.92 -20.05 -24.81
C ALA A 61 -16.13 -21.00 -24.69
N TYR A 62 -17.26 -20.59 -24.07
CA TYR A 62 -18.45 -21.46 -23.93
C TYR A 62 -19.79 -20.71 -24.15
N GLY A 63 -20.13 -20.51 -25.43
CA GLY A 63 -21.49 -20.72 -25.97
C GLY A 63 -22.72 -20.02 -25.36
N THR A 64 -22.59 -18.98 -24.53
CA THR A 64 -23.74 -18.23 -23.99
C THR A 64 -23.59 -16.74 -24.28
N SER A 65 -24.59 -16.17 -24.96
CA SER A 65 -24.64 -14.77 -25.38
C SER A 65 -24.98 -13.86 -24.18
N GLY A 66 -23.95 -13.39 -23.47
CA GLY A 66 -24.04 -12.35 -22.43
C GLY A 66 -22.65 -12.11 -21.80
N PRO A 67 -22.38 -10.96 -21.16
CA PRO A 67 -21.14 -10.72 -20.42
C PRO A 67 -21.20 -11.57 -19.13
N ALA A 68 -20.84 -12.85 -19.25
CA ALA A 68 -21.04 -13.86 -18.24
C ALA A 68 -20.04 -13.79 -17.07
N THR A 69 -18.98 -12.99 -17.16
CA THR A 69 -17.89 -12.92 -16.17
C THR A 69 -18.23 -12.01 -14.98
N ALA A 70 -18.88 -10.86 -15.22
CA ALA A 70 -19.34 -9.96 -14.16
C ALA A 70 -20.40 -10.62 -13.24
N ALA A 71 -21.26 -11.48 -13.80
CA ALA A 71 -22.24 -12.24 -13.03
C ALA A 71 -21.65 -13.45 -12.26
N ARG A 72 -20.35 -13.75 -12.43
CA ARG A 72 -19.68 -14.93 -11.84
C ARG A 72 -18.78 -14.61 -10.65
N THR A 73 -18.30 -13.37 -10.51
CA THR A 73 -17.54 -12.97 -9.31
C THR A 73 -18.49 -12.84 -8.12
N PHE A 74 -18.01 -13.16 -6.92
CA PHE A 74 -18.80 -13.10 -5.71
C PHE A 74 -19.38 -11.69 -5.50
N TRP A 75 -18.58 -10.64 -5.69
CA TRP A 75 -19.07 -9.26 -5.60
C TRP A 75 -20.08 -8.92 -6.72
N GLY A 76 -19.94 -9.43 -7.94
CA GLY A 76 -20.84 -9.16 -9.07
C GLY A 76 -22.16 -9.94 -9.11
N GLN A 77 -22.35 -10.92 -8.21
CA GLN A 77 -23.60 -11.70 -8.12
C GLN A 77 -24.82 -10.79 -7.83
N PRO A 78 -25.91 -10.89 -8.64
CA PRO A 78 -27.11 -10.08 -8.46
C PRO A 78 -27.83 -10.44 -7.16
N LEU A 79 -28.31 -9.42 -6.44
CA LEU A 79 -29.15 -9.63 -5.26
C LEU A 79 -30.54 -10.11 -5.68
N THR A 80 -31.08 -11.07 -4.93
CA THR A 80 -32.49 -11.45 -5.09
C THR A 80 -33.36 -10.27 -4.61
N PRO A 81 -34.35 -9.81 -5.41
CA PRO A 81 -35.21 -8.70 -5.01
C PRO A 81 -35.83 -8.93 -3.63
N GLY A 82 -35.73 -7.92 -2.76
CA GLY A 82 -36.22 -7.98 -1.38
C GLY A 82 -35.27 -8.62 -0.35
N THR A 83 -34.04 -8.98 -0.73
CA THR A 83 -33.04 -9.47 0.23
C THR A 83 -32.02 -8.39 0.60
N VAL A 84 -31.64 -8.34 1.88
CA VAL A 84 -30.56 -7.49 2.37
C VAL A 84 -29.24 -8.19 2.10
N ARG A 85 -28.26 -7.42 1.63
CA ARG A 85 -26.93 -7.91 1.31
C ARG A 85 -26.16 -8.25 2.58
N THR A 86 -25.63 -9.47 2.66
CA THR A 86 -24.79 -9.93 3.79
C THR A 86 -23.45 -10.48 3.28
N LYS A 87 -22.78 -9.75 2.38
CA LYS A 87 -21.42 -10.09 1.92
C LYS A 87 -20.42 -9.51 2.91
N LEU A 88 -19.41 -10.29 3.29
CA LEU A 88 -18.31 -9.84 4.13
C LEU A 88 -17.10 -9.56 3.25
N HIS A 89 -16.43 -8.43 3.46
CA HIS A 89 -15.15 -8.12 2.85
C HIS A 89 -14.03 -8.32 3.88
N VAL A 90 -12.95 -8.97 3.47
CA VAL A 90 -11.71 -9.12 4.23
C VAL A 90 -10.68 -8.14 3.68
N PRO A 91 -10.17 -7.19 4.50
CA PRO A 91 -9.35 -6.07 4.04
C PRO A 91 -7.89 -6.44 3.72
N VAL A 92 -7.65 -7.62 3.14
CA VAL A 92 -6.30 -8.13 2.79
C VAL A 92 -5.54 -7.22 1.84
N ALA A 93 -6.25 -6.51 0.95
CA ALA A 93 -5.64 -5.54 0.04
C ALA A 93 -5.00 -4.39 0.82
N SER A 94 -5.71 -3.81 1.79
CA SER A 94 -5.15 -2.74 2.63
C SER A 94 -3.97 -3.25 3.48
N ASP A 95 -4.06 -4.46 4.05
CA ASP A 95 -2.97 -5.05 4.83
C ASP A 95 -1.69 -5.21 3.99
N ILE A 96 -1.83 -5.63 2.72
CA ILE A 96 -0.69 -5.78 1.79
C ILE A 96 -0.06 -4.43 1.48
N ALA A 97 -0.87 -3.41 1.21
CA ALA A 97 -0.39 -2.06 0.93
C ALA A 97 0.32 -1.47 2.17
N GLU A 98 -0.23 -1.66 3.36
CA GLU A 98 0.35 -1.20 4.62
C GLU A 98 1.69 -1.90 4.89
N LEU A 99 1.75 -3.23 4.73
CA LEU A 99 3.00 -3.97 4.89
C LEU A 99 4.08 -3.48 3.92
N SER A 100 3.71 -3.24 2.66
CA SER A 100 4.62 -2.67 1.66
C SER A 100 5.22 -1.33 2.12
N ALA A 101 4.38 -0.43 2.61
CA ALA A 101 4.79 0.88 3.10
C ALA A 101 5.70 0.76 4.33
N ASN A 102 5.34 -0.12 5.27
CA ASN A 102 6.13 -0.42 6.47
C ASN A 102 7.51 -1.00 6.15
N LEU A 103 7.62 -1.86 5.13
CA LEU A 103 8.91 -2.40 4.72
C LEU A 103 9.82 -1.34 4.08
N LEU A 104 9.26 -0.40 3.33
CA LEU A 104 10.04 0.64 2.63
C LEU A 104 10.41 1.82 3.54
N PHE A 105 9.43 2.34 4.27
CA PHE A 105 9.51 3.55 5.07
C PHE A 105 9.11 3.31 6.52
N GLY A 106 9.35 2.10 7.07
CA GLY A 106 9.31 1.89 8.52
C GLY A 106 10.37 2.72 9.23
N GLU A 107 11.52 2.89 8.58
CA GLU A 107 12.59 3.82 8.97
C GLU A 107 12.87 4.77 7.80
N MET A 108 13.22 6.03 8.11
CA MET A 108 13.48 7.04 7.09
C MET A 108 14.79 6.75 6.34
N PRO A 109 14.82 6.84 5.01
CA PRO A 109 16.08 6.75 4.27
C PRO A 109 16.97 7.95 4.59
N THR A 110 18.29 7.72 4.63
CA THR A 110 19.28 8.78 4.85
C THR A 110 19.59 9.48 3.53
N PHE A 111 19.47 10.80 3.53
CA PHE A 111 19.84 11.66 2.41
C PHE A 111 21.22 12.27 2.68
N THR A 112 22.16 12.09 1.74
CA THR A 112 23.51 12.65 1.86
C THR A 112 23.86 13.55 0.69
N ALA A 113 24.47 14.69 0.98
CA ALA A 113 24.99 15.63 0.00
C ALA A 113 26.49 15.84 0.23
N THR A 114 27.20 16.15 -0.85
CA THR A 114 28.64 16.42 -0.83
C THR A 114 29.00 17.74 -0.13
N ASP A 115 28.09 18.72 -0.14
CA ASP A 115 28.28 20.03 0.48
C ASP A 115 27.63 20.10 1.87
N ARG A 116 28.35 20.66 2.85
CA ARG A 116 27.91 20.73 4.25
C ARG A 116 26.71 21.67 4.44
N ALA A 117 26.63 22.75 3.66
CA ALA A 117 25.50 23.66 3.72
C ALA A 117 24.22 22.98 3.20
N THR A 118 24.33 22.30 2.06
CA THR A 118 23.23 21.49 1.50
C THR A 118 22.85 20.33 2.42
N GLN A 119 23.82 19.64 3.04
CA GLN A 119 23.53 18.57 4.01
C GLN A 119 22.68 19.07 5.17
N LYS A 120 23.04 20.23 5.75
CA LYS A 120 22.30 20.81 6.88
C LYS A 120 20.85 21.09 6.51
N GLU A 121 20.59 21.61 5.31
CA GLU A 121 19.21 21.84 4.86
C GLU A 121 18.47 20.54 4.54
N LEU A 122 19.15 19.54 3.97
CA LEU A 122 18.58 18.20 3.78
C LEU A 122 18.15 17.56 5.10
N ASP A 123 18.98 17.66 6.13
CA ASP A 123 18.66 17.13 7.46
C ASP A 123 17.44 17.83 8.06
N SER A 124 17.27 19.13 7.80
CA SER A 124 16.08 19.86 8.25
C SER A 124 14.79 19.52 7.49
N PHE A 125 14.87 18.91 6.30
CA PHE A 125 13.69 18.37 5.61
C PHE A 125 13.29 16.99 6.14
N GLN A 126 14.18 16.29 6.84
CA GLN A 126 13.92 14.99 7.44
C GLN A 126 13.12 15.14 8.75
N THR A 127 11.91 15.69 8.62
CA THR A 127 10.94 15.84 9.72
C THR A 127 9.95 14.68 9.74
N ASP A 128 9.28 14.49 10.88
CA ASP A 128 8.22 13.49 11.04
C ASP A 128 7.12 13.62 9.98
N GLY A 129 6.81 14.86 9.57
CA GLY A 129 5.85 15.15 8.50
C GLY A 129 6.28 14.56 7.15
N MET A 130 7.53 14.78 6.74
CA MET A 130 8.07 14.23 5.49
C MET A 130 8.08 12.70 5.50
N HIS A 131 8.48 12.09 6.62
CA HIS A 131 8.47 10.63 6.77
C HIS A 131 7.05 10.07 6.62
N SER A 132 6.07 10.72 7.26
CA SER A 132 4.66 10.33 7.14
C SER A 132 4.14 10.39 5.69
N SER A 133 4.47 11.46 4.95
CA SER A 133 4.06 11.62 3.55
C SER A 133 4.71 10.59 2.62
N LEU A 134 5.98 10.23 2.84
CA LEU A 134 6.66 9.19 2.07
C LEU A 134 6.08 7.80 2.34
N ARG A 135 5.73 7.51 3.60
CA ARG A 135 5.03 6.28 3.97
C ARG A 135 3.66 6.20 3.30
N GLU A 136 2.85 7.26 3.40
CA GLU A 136 1.55 7.35 2.71
C GLU A 136 1.70 7.12 1.20
N ALA A 137 2.69 7.77 0.59
CA ALA A 137 2.97 7.61 -0.84
C ALA A 137 3.31 6.16 -1.21
N ALA A 138 4.05 5.44 -0.35
CA ALA A 138 4.39 4.04 -0.58
C ALA A 138 3.20 3.09 -0.46
N GLU A 139 2.26 3.38 0.43
CA GLU A 139 1.02 2.65 0.58
C GLU A 139 0.13 2.80 -0.66
N LEU A 140 -0.06 4.05 -1.11
CA LEU A 140 -0.78 4.36 -2.35
C LEU A 140 -0.10 3.74 -3.58
N ALA A 141 1.24 3.74 -3.64
CA ALA A 141 1.97 3.12 -4.72
C ALA A 141 1.73 1.61 -4.79
N ALA A 142 1.73 0.92 -3.64
CA ALA A 142 1.45 -0.51 -3.57
C ALA A 142 0.03 -0.83 -4.05
N ALA A 143 -0.95 -0.03 -3.63
CA ALA A 143 -2.35 -0.21 -3.98
C ALA A 143 -2.66 0.09 -5.45
N LEU A 144 -2.20 1.25 -5.97
CA LEU A 144 -2.57 1.78 -7.29
C LEU A 144 -1.50 1.55 -8.37
N GLY A 145 -0.41 0.87 -8.02
CA GLY A 145 0.69 0.53 -8.93
C GLY A 145 1.73 1.63 -9.13
N GLY A 146 1.53 2.80 -8.55
CA GLY A 146 2.53 3.86 -8.46
C GLY A 146 1.94 5.11 -7.81
N VAL A 147 2.79 6.08 -7.54
CA VAL A 147 2.40 7.33 -6.89
C VAL A 147 3.10 8.49 -7.57
N TYR A 148 2.42 9.63 -7.63
CA TYR A 148 3.06 10.89 -7.98
C TYR A 148 3.38 11.64 -6.70
N LEU A 149 4.59 12.18 -6.62
CA LEU A 149 5.01 13.10 -5.57
C LEU A 149 5.28 14.44 -6.22
N ARG A 150 4.72 15.50 -5.66
CA ARG A 150 4.96 16.87 -6.11
C ARG A 150 5.47 17.73 -4.96
N VAL A 151 6.37 18.65 -5.29
CA VAL A 151 6.86 19.67 -4.37
C VAL A 151 5.83 20.79 -4.31
N VAL A 152 5.33 21.04 -3.11
CA VAL A 152 4.38 22.11 -2.82
C VAL A 152 4.95 23.03 -1.74
N TRP A 153 4.49 24.27 -1.73
CA TRP A 153 4.87 25.25 -0.72
C TRP A 153 3.77 26.28 -0.54
N ASP A 154 3.65 26.77 0.68
CA ASP A 154 2.82 27.90 1.04
C ASP A 154 3.46 28.56 2.26
N GLN A 155 3.90 29.81 2.11
CA GLN A 155 4.59 30.58 3.16
C GLN A 155 3.69 30.87 4.36
N THR A 156 2.37 30.70 4.23
CA THR A 156 1.41 30.86 5.33
C THR A 156 1.24 29.58 6.14
N VAL A 157 1.50 28.42 5.53
CA VAL A 157 1.31 27.08 6.13
C VAL A 157 2.61 26.53 6.70
N SER A 158 3.73 26.74 6.00
CA SER A 158 5.03 26.18 6.34
C SER A 158 6.16 27.17 6.01
N ASP A 159 7.22 27.14 6.81
CA ASP A 159 8.45 27.90 6.56
C ASP A 159 9.35 27.25 5.50
N ARG A 160 8.91 26.12 4.93
CA ARG A 160 9.68 25.25 4.03
C ARG A 160 8.78 24.52 3.03
N PRO A 161 9.30 24.11 1.85
CA PRO A 161 8.56 23.25 0.93
C PRO A 161 8.44 21.82 1.47
N TRP A 162 7.38 21.10 1.08
CA TRP A 162 7.14 19.70 1.43
C TRP A 162 6.71 18.88 0.22
N LEU A 163 6.66 17.56 0.39
CA LEU A 163 6.18 16.62 -0.62
C LEU A 163 4.71 16.28 -0.38
N LEU A 164 3.90 16.35 -1.43
CA LEU A 164 2.51 15.93 -1.39
C LEU A 164 2.32 14.71 -2.31
N PRO A 165 1.91 13.54 -1.77
CA PRO A 165 1.52 12.41 -2.59
C PRO A 165 0.23 12.68 -3.36
N SER A 166 0.11 12.09 -4.53
CA SER A 166 -1.08 12.16 -5.38
C SER A 166 -1.28 10.84 -6.09
N THR A 167 -2.54 10.40 -6.14
CA THR A 167 -2.91 9.13 -6.77
C THR A 167 -2.83 9.25 -8.30
N PRO A 168 -2.51 8.14 -9.02
CA PRO A 168 -2.52 8.15 -10.48
C PRO A 168 -3.89 8.42 -11.12
N GLU A 169 -4.97 8.37 -10.34
CA GLU A 169 -6.35 8.59 -10.82
C GLU A 169 -6.61 10.03 -11.25
N GLN A 170 -5.86 10.99 -10.68
CA GLN A 170 -6.04 12.44 -10.90
C GLN A 170 -4.87 13.07 -11.66
N VAL A 171 -4.15 12.26 -12.45
CA VAL A 171 -2.91 12.69 -13.11
C VAL A 171 -2.85 12.27 -14.58
N VAL A 172 -2.55 13.24 -15.46
CA VAL A 172 -2.24 13.01 -16.88
C VAL A 172 -0.74 13.23 -17.10
N PRO A 173 0.04 12.17 -17.29
CA PRO A 173 1.47 12.26 -17.55
C PRO A 173 1.79 12.27 -19.05
N THR A 174 2.84 13.00 -19.43
CA THR A 174 3.46 12.88 -20.75
C THR A 174 4.85 12.30 -20.59
N TRP A 175 5.12 11.26 -21.37
CA TRP A 175 6.40 10.55 -21.35
C TRP A 175 7.24 10.92 -22.58
N ALA A 176 8.55 11.07 -22.36
CA ALA A 176 9.54 11.06 -23.41
C ALA A 176 10.38 9.78 -23.22
N TRP A 177 10.21 8.82 -24.13
CA TRP A 177 10.74 7.46 -23.98
C TRP A 177 10.23 6.81 -22.68
N ASP A 178 11.10 6.60 -21.70
CA ASP A 178 10.81 6.01 -20.38
C ASP A 178 10.82 7.04 -19.23
N ARG A 179 11.04 8.32 -19.54
CA ARG A 179 11.16 9.41 -18.56
C ARG A 179 9.94 10.32 -18.59
N LEU A 180 9.52 10.76 -17.40
CA LEU A 180 8.44 11.73 -17.24
C LEU A 180 8.93 13.08 -17.77
N LYS A 181 8.22 13.63 -18.76
CA LYS A 181 8.55 14.91 -19.39
C LYS A 181 7.77 16.05 -18.74
N ASP A 182 6.47 15.84 -18.59
CA ASP A 182 5.55 16.78 -17.97
C ASP A 182 4.39 16.00 -17.34
N VAL A 183 3.72 16.63 -16.37
CA VAL A 183 2.62 16.00 -15.64
C VAL A 183 1.56 17.03 -15.31
N THR A 184 0.31 16.70 -15.57
CA THR A 184 -0.86 17.54 -15.27
C THR A 184 -1.69 16.88 -14.19
N PHE A 185 -1.72 17.48 -13.02
CA PHE A 185 -2.65 17.11 -11.95
C PHE A 185 -3.98 17.82 -12.20
N TRP A 186 -5.10 17.17 -11.90
CA TRP A 186 -6.38 17.84 -11.88
C TRP A 186 -7.11 17.60 -10.56
N THR A 187 -7.76 18.64 -10.05
CA THR A 187 -8.60 18.56 -8.86
C THR A 187 -10.01 19.02 -9.23
N CYS A 188 -11.01 18.20 -8.91
CA CYS A 188 -12.41 18.61 -9.04
C CYS A 188 -12.78 19.46 -7.82
N LEU A 189 -13.01 20.76 -8.04
CA LEU A 189 -13.36 21.71 -6.98
C LEU A 189 -14.87 21.79 -6.73
N TYR A 190 -15.65 21.58 -7.80
CA TYR A 190 -17.10 21.55 -7.75
C TYR A 190 -17.62 20.53 -8.76
N GLN A 191 -18.64 19.76 -8.38
CA GLN A 191 -19.29 18.81 -9.25
C GLN A 191 -20.79 18.76 -8.95
N ASP A 192 -21.58 18.95 -9.99
CA ASP A 192 -23.04 18.79 -10.02
C ASP A 192 -23.41 17.92 -11.23
N ASP A 193 -24.69 17.62 -11.42
CA ASP A 193 -25.19 16.79 -12.54
C ASP A 193 -24.86 17.43 -13.90
N ASP A 194 -24.89 18.76 -14.00
CA ASP A 194 -24.71 19.51 -15.26
C ASP A 194 -23.32 20.18 -15.41
N SER A 195 -22.66 20.55 -14.32
CA SER A 195 -21.40 21.32 -14.35
C SER A 195 -20.32 20.73 -13.43
N THR A 196 -19.09 20.70 -13.91
CA THR A 196 -17.90 20.28 -13.16
C THR A 196 -16.78 21.30 -13.34
N ILE A 197 -16.31 21.86 -12.23
CA ILE A 197 -15.20 22.81 -12.19
C ILE A 197 -13.92 22.08 -11.80
N ARG A 198 -12.90 22.15 -12.66
CA ARG A 198 -11.62 21.46 -12.49
C ARG A 198 -10.45 22.44 -12.52
N LEU A 199 -9.59 22.34 -11.52
CA LEU A 199 -8.29 23.02 -11.51
C LEU A 199 -7.24 22.07 -12.08
N LEU A 200 -6.57 22.48 -13.15
CA LEU A 200 -5.44 21.77 -13.73
C LEU A 200 -4.14 22.46 -13.34
N GLU A 201 -3.18 21.68 -12.86
CA GLU A 201 -1.83 22.10 -12.48
C GLU A 201 -0.82 21.29 -13.30
N CYS A 202 -0.18 21.95 -14.26
CA CYS A 202 0.80 21.34 -15.15
C CYS A 202 2.22 21.69 -14.69
N HIS A 203 2.98 20.67 -14.34
CA HIS A 203 4.40 20.80 -14.03
C HIS A 203 5.21 20.51 -15.28
N GLU A 204 6.03 21.50 -15.67
CA GLU A 204 7.03 21.39 -16.71
C GLU A 204 8.39 21.79 -16.14
N VAL A 205 9.47 21.42 -16.84
CA VAL A 205 10.81 21.88 -16.45
C VAL A 205 10.85 23.41 -16.57
N GLY A 206 11.09 24.08 -15.44
CA GLY A 206 11.22 25.54 -15.36
C GLY A 206 9.91 26.32 -15.19
N ALA A 207 8.74 25.67 -15.21
CA ALA A 207 7.45 26.36 -15.02
C ALA A 207 6.37 25.46 -14.44
N ILE A 208 5.44 26.06 -13.69
CA ILE A 208 4.18 25.45 -13.27
C ILE A 208 3.04 26.32 -13.80
N SER A 209 2.08 25.69 -14.47
CA SER A 209 0.94 26.39 -15.07
C SER A 209 -0.37 25.92 -14.43
N TYR A 210 -1.18 26.88 -14.00
CA TYR A 210 -2.51 26.67 -13.42
C TYR A 210 -3.60 27.12 -14.40
N GLY A 211 -4.63 26.29 -14.56
CA GLY A 211 -5.80 26.62 -15.37
C GLY A 211 -7.08 26.10 -14.73
N LEU A 212 -8.09 26.96 -14.62
CA LEU A 212 -9.41 26.59 -14.13
C LEU A 212 -10.36 26.38 -15.32
N TYR A 213 -11.11 25.29 -15.30
CA TYR A 213 -12.00 24.89 -16.39
C TYR A 213 -13.39 24.57 -15.85
N GLU A 214 -14.42 25.01 -16.56
CA GLU A 214 -15.81 24.68 -16.31
C GLU A 214 -16.36 23.87 -17.48
N GLY A 215 -16.74 22.63 -17.21
CA GLY A 215 -17.27 21.70 -18.22
C GLY A 215 -18.33 20.78 -17.63
N THR A 216 -18.49 19.61 -18.23
CA THR A 216 -19.43 18.57 -17.77
C THR A 216 -18.65 17.42 -17.10
N PRO A 217 -19.30 16.40 -16.51
CA PRO A 217 -18.60 15.25 -15.95
C PRO A 217 -17.67 14.52 -16.94
N THR A 218 -17.95 14.59 -18.25
CA THR A 218 -17.18 13.92 -19.30
C THR A 218 -16.32 14.83 -20.15
N GLU A 219 -16.54 16.15 -20.12
CA GLU A 219 -15.84 17.13 -20.96
C GLU A 219 -15.15 18.19 -20.09
N LEU A 220 -13.94 18.60 -20.49
CA LEU A 220 -13.16 19.60 -19.75
C LEU A 220 -13.85 20.97 -19.74
N GLY A 221 -14.45 21.34 -20.87
CA GLY A 221 -15.16 22.61 -21.03
C GLY A 221 -14.24 23.82 -21.19
N GLU A 222 -14.80 25.01 -20.96
CA GLU A 222 -14.14 26.29 -21.25
C GLU A 222 -13.20 26.71 -20.10
N ARG A 223 -12.09 27.37 -20.45
CA ARG A 223 -11.17 27.93 -19.45
C ARG A 223 -11.77 29.20 -18.85
N ILE A 224 -11.90 29.23 -17.53
CA ILE A 224 -12.40 30.37 -16.77
C ILE A 224 -11.25 31.08 -16.02
N PRO A 225 -11.39 32.38 -15.68
CA PRO A 225 -10.39 33.11 -14.89
C PRO A 225 -10.13 32.45 -13.54
N LEU A 226 -8.90 32.50 -13.04
CA LEU A 226 -8.56 31.91 -11.74
C LEU A 226 -9.23 32.63 -10.56
N SER A 227 -9.59 33.90 -10.76
CA SER A 227 -10.31 34.72 -9.76
C SER A 227 -11.79 34.38 -9.60
N SER A 228 -12.38 33.59 -10.50
CA SER A 228 -13.83 33.35 -10.52
C SER A 228 -14.35 32.39 -9.44
N PHE A 229 -13.48 31.56 -8.85
CA PHE A 229 -13.87 30.51 -7.90
C PHE A 229 -13.22 30.67 -6.52
N GLU A 230 -13.99 30.45 -5.46
CA GLU A 230 -13.51 30.50 -4.08
C GLU A 230 -12.52 29.34 -3.84
N GLY A 231 -11.26 29.67 -3.56
CA GLY A 231 -10.17 28.69 -3.41
C GLY A 231 -9.05 28.83 -4.44
N THR A 232 -9.30 29.42 -5.62
CA THR A 232 -8.25 29.68 -6.64
C THR A 232 -7.84 31.15 -6.73
N GLN A 233 -8.51 32.04 -6.00
CA GLN A 233 -8.24 33.48 -5.98
C GLN A 233 -6.79 33.80 -5.58
N HIS A 234 -6.23 33.09 -4.60
CA HIS A 234 -4.83 33.28 -4.18
C HIS A 234 -3.84 33.00 -5.33
N LEU A 235 -4.14 32.06 -6.22
CA LEU A 235 -3.31 31.77 -7.40
C LEU A 235 -3.37 32.91 -8.43
N ALA A 236 -4.54 33.51 -8.62
CA ALA A 236 -4.69 34.71 -9.44
C ALA A 236 -3.92 35.90 -8.87
N GLU A 237 -3.91 36.08 -7.55
CA GLU A 237 -3.16 37.15 -6.88
C GLU A 237 -1.64 36.98 -7.02
N LEU A 238 -1.14 35.75 -6.88
CA LEU A 238 0.29 35.45 -6.90
C LEU A 238 0.87 35.39 -8.33
N TYR A 239 0.14 34.78 -9.27
CA TYR A 239 0.65 34.46 -10.61
C TYR A 239 -0.10 35.16 -11.74
N GLY A 240 -1.10 35.97 -11.43
CA GLY A 240 -1.98 36.61 -12.39
C GLY A 240 -2.95 35.62 -13.06
N GLU A 241 -3.80 36.15 -13.94
CA GLU A 241 -4.80 35.34 -14.67
C GLU A 241 -4.19 34.37 -15.69
N SER A 242 -2.93 34.55 -16.07
CA SER A 242 -2.21 33.56 -16.89
C SER A 242 -1.98 32.26 -16.12
N GLY A 243 -1.88 32.33 -14.79
CA GLY A 243 -1.65 31.20 -13.90
C GLY A 243 -0.26 30.57 -14.07
N VAL A 244 0.73 31.30 -14.60
CA VAL A 244 2.05 30.71 -14.88
C VAL A 244 3.06 31.18 -13.85
N MET A 245 3.61 30.23 -13.11
CA MET A 245 4.76 30.44 -12.25
C MET A 245 6.03 29.95 -12.94
N LEU A 246 7.00 30.86 -13.14
CA LEU A 246 8.33 30.49 -13.64
C LEU A 246 9.21 30.07 -12.47
N THR A 247 9.50 28.77 -12.36
CA THR A 247 10.43 28.25 -11.36
C THR A 247 11.88 28.41 -11.81
N GLY A 248 12.15 28.41 -13.13
CA GLY A 248 13.52 28.50 -13.66
C GLY A 248 14.43 27.33 -13.27
N LEU A 249 13.88 26.28 -12.66
CA LEU A 249 14.63 25.10 -12.22
C LEU A 249 14.85 24.15 -13.40
N PRO A 250 16.03 23.52 -13.51
CA PRO A 250 16.30 22.50 -14.54
C PRO A 250 15.68 21.13 -14.22
N TRP A 251 15.02 20.98 -13.06
CA TRP A 251 14.35 19.76 -12.62
C TRP A 251 12.83 19.92 -12.64
N LEU A 252 12.12 18.80 -12.79
CA LEU A 252 10.68 18.76 -12.71
C LEU A 252 10.28 18.81 -11.22
N THR A 253 9.29 19.63 -10.87
CA THR A 253 8.80 19.76 -9.48
C THR A 253 7.87 18.62 -9.07
N ALA A 254 7.75 17.58 -9.91
CA ALA A 254 6.98 16.38 -9.65
C ALA A 254 7.73 15.15 -10.20
N ALA A 255 7.53 14.00 -9.58
CA ALA A 255 8.09 12.73 -10.02
C ALA A 255 7.06 11.61 -9.89
N TYR A 256 7.13 10.64 -10.80
CA TYR A 256 6.37 9.41 -10.73
C TYR A 256 7.24 8.28 -10.17
N VAL A 257 6.75 7.61 -9.14
CA VAL A 257 7.36 6.40 -8.60
C VAL A 257 6.50 5.21 -8.97
N PRO A 258 6.92 4.35 -9.92
CA PRO A 258 6.25 3.09 -10.14
C PRO A 258 6.48 2.16 -8.96
N ASN A 259 5.47 1.37 -8.58
CA ASN A 259 5.63 0.36 -7.56
C ASN A 259 6.58 -0.77 -8.02
N VAL A 260 6.23 -1.45 -9.11
CA VAL A 260 7.10 -2.44 -9.78
C VAL A 260 6.92 -2.37 -11.30
N LYS A 261 7.98 -2.54 -12.08
CA LYS A 261 7.95 -2.67 -13.55
C LYS A 261 8.52 -4.02 -14.00
N PRO A 262 8.16 -4.53 -15.20
CA PRO A 262 7.15 -4.01 -16.13
C PRO A 262 5.73 -4.33 -15.66
N ASN A 263 4.78 -3.48 -16.06
CA ASN A 263 3.38 -3.79 -15.89
C ASN A 263 2.92 -4.76 -17.00
N ARG A 264 2.25 -5.85 -16.60
CA ARG A 264 1.80 -6.93 -17.49
C ARG A 264 0.56 -6.55 -18.30
N ILE A 265 -0.33 -5.74 -17.73
CA ILE A 265 -1.60 -5.34 -18.36
C ILE A 265 -1.46 -4.11 -19.25
N TRP A 266 -0.44 -3.27 -19.02
CA TRP A 266 -0.23 -2.02 -19.78
C TRP A 266 0.64 -2.15 -21.03
N GLN A 267 1.16 -3.35 -21.36
CA GLN A 267 2.09 -3.55 -22.48
C GLN A 267 1.55 -3.06 -23.84
N GLY A 268 0.23 -3.10 -24.04
CA GLY A 268 -0.43 -2.66 -25.27
C GLY A 268 -0.88 -1.19 -25.28
N ILE A 269 -0.79 -0.47 -24.15
CA ILE A 269 -1.33 0.88 -23.99
C ILE A 269 -0.18 1.88 -23.93
N ARG A 270 0.02 2.64 -25.01
CA ARG A 270 1.16 3.57 -25.15
C ARG A 270 1.26 4.61 -24.03
N CYS A 271 0.13 5.17 -23.59
CA CYS A 271 0.11 6.18 -22.53
C CYS A 271 0.38 5.60 -21.13
N ALA A 272 0.22 4.28 -20.93
CA ALA A 272 0.30 3.60 -19.64
C ALA A 272 1.48 2.62 -19.53
N VAL A 273 2.25 2.41 -20.61
CA VAL A 273 3.38 1.46 -20.64
C VAL A 273 4.41 1.74 -19.54
N ASN A 274 4.53 3.01 -19.14
CA ASN A 274 5.44 3.48 -18.11
C ASN A 274 4.86 3.42 -16.69
N PHE A 275 3.61 2.99 -16.51
CA PHE A 275 2.99 2.82 -15.19
C PHE A 275 3.50 1.56 -14.51
N GLY A 276 3.64 1.63 -13.19
CA GLY A 276 3.98 0.47 -12.39
C GLY A 276 2.80 -0.48 -12.20
N ARG A 277 3.09 -1.64 -11.64
CA ARG A 277 2.15 -2.73 -11.34
C ARG A 277 1.71 -2.64 -9.88
N SER A 278 0.40 -2.65 -9.64
CA SER A 278 -0.17 -2.80 -8.30
C SER A 278 0.19 -4.16 -7.69
N ASP A 279 0.35 -4.23 -6.38
CA ASP A 279 0.52 -5.49 -5.67
C ASP A 279 -0.74 -6.38 -5.77
N PHE A 280 -1.90 -5.79 -6.10
CA PHE A 280 -3.17 -6.51 -6.31
C PHE A 280 -3.30 -7.11 -7.71
N SER A 281 -2.40 -6.77 -8.64
CA SER A 281 -2.49 -7.20 -10.03
C SER A 281 -2.29 -8.71 -10.17
N GLY A 282 -3.38 -9.42 -10.48
CA GLY A 282 -3.43 -10.87 -10.68
C GLY A 282 -3.97 -11.65 -9.48
N VAL A 283 -4.27 -10.99 -8.35
CA VAL A 283 -4.84 -11.62 -7.14
C VAL A 283 -6.29 -11.22 -6.88
N GLU A 284 -6.90 -10.38 -7.72
CA GLU A 284 -8.24 -9.83 -7.51
C GLU A 284 -9.30 -10.94 -7.37
N LEU A 285 -9.22 -11.99 -8.20
CA LEU A 285 -10.12 -13.15 -8.11
C LEU A 285 -9.87 -14.02 -6.86
N LEU A 286 -8.64 -14.04 -6.35
CA LEU A 286 -8.34 -14.76 -5.11
C LEU A 286 -8.90 -13.99 -3.90
N MET A 287 -8.84 -12.65 -3.93
CA MET A 287 -9.48 -11.80 -2.91
C MET A 287 -11.01 -11.96 -2.94
N ASP A 288 -11.63 -11.99 -4.13
CA ASP A 288 -13.06 -12.28 -4.30
C ASP A 288 -13.44 -13.66 -3.73
N ALA A 289 -12.63 -14.70 -3.97
CA ALA A 289 -12.84 -16.02 -3.41
C ALA A 289 -12.64 -16.08 -1.87
N LEU A 290 -11.73 -15.28 -1.32
CA LEU A 290 -11.52 -15.16 0.12
C LEU A 290 -12.77 -14.58 0.80
N ASP A 291 -13.30 -13.49 0.23
CA ASP A 291 -14.53 -12.85 0.70
C ASP A 291 -15.74 -13.79 0.63
N GLU A 292 -15.85 -14.58 -0.45
CA GLU A 292 -16.87 -15.62 -0.58
C GLU A 292 -16.74 -16.68 0.52
N THR A 293 -15.51 -17.14 0.79
CA THR A 293 -15.23 -18.17 1.80
C THR A 293 -15.63 -17.68 3.19
N TYR A 294 -15.21 -16.48 3.59
CA TYR A 294 -15.59 -15.91 4.87
C TYR A 294 -17.09 -15.61 4.98
N THR A 295 -17.71 -15.14 3.89
CA THR A 295 -19.17 -14.94 3.84
C THR A 295 -19.90 -16.26 4.04
N SER A 296 -19.45 -17.33 3.38
CA SER A 296 -19.99 -18.68 3.50
C SER A 296 -19.83 -19.22 4.92
N TRP A 297 -18.66 -19.03 5.52
CA TRP A 297 -18.40 -19.40 6.91
C TRP A 297 -19.33 -18.68 7.89
N MET A 298 -19.49 -17.36 7.78
CA MET A 298 -20.41 -16.59 8.62
C MET A 298 -21.88 -16.97 8.37
N ARG A 299 -22.23 -17.40 7.15
CA ARG A 299 -23.55 -17.97 6.85
C ARG A 299 -23.75 -19.32 7.54
N ASP A 300 -22.77 -20.22 7.50
CA ASP A 300 -22.84 -21.53 8.15
C ASP A 300 -22.94 -21.40 9.67
N ILE A 301 -22.22 -20.46 10.29
CA ILE A 301 -22.37 -20.16 11.72
C ILE A 301 -23.80 -19.67 12.03
N ARG A 302 -24.36 -18.79 11.19
CA ARG A 302 -25.74 -18.29 11.34
C ARG A 302 -26.79 -19.40 11.17
N LEU A 303 -26.59 -20.31 10.21
CA LEU A 303 -27.47 -21.45 9.95
C LEU A 303 -27.32 -22.55 11.00
N GLY A 304 -26.12 -22.72 11.56
CA GLY A 304 -25.80 -23.64 12.64
C GLY A 304 -26.43 -23.26 13.99
N LYS A 305 -26.92 -22.02 14.14
CA LYS A 305 -27.80 -21.66 15.25
C LYS A 305 -29.05 -22.52 15.16
N SER A 306 -29.26 -23.39 16.16
CA SER A 306 -30.30 -24.43 16.18
C SER A 306 -31.66 -23.87 15.78
N ARG A 307 -32.18 -24.32 14.64
CA ARG A 307 -33.57 -24.09 14.25
C ARG A 307 -34.40 -25.24 14.81
N ILE A 308 -35.28 -24.93 15.74
CA ILE A 308 -36.24 -25.91 16.25
C ILE A 308 -37.33 -26.05 15.19
N ILE A 309 -37.35 -27.18 14.48
CA ILE A 309 -38.43 -27.51 13.54
C ILE A 309 -39.55 -28.12 14.37
N VAL A 310 -40.63 -27.37 14.53
CA VAL A 310 -41.80 -27.81 15.30
C VAL A 310 -42.91 -28.23 14.34
N PRO A 311 -43.50 -29.44 14.49
CA PRO A 311 -44.68 -29.84 13.73
C PRO A 311 -45.83 -28.84 13.87
N SER A 312 -46.62 -28.66 12.81
CA SER A 312 -47.75 -27.71 12.82
C SER A 312 -48.81 -27.99 13.89
N SER A 313 -48.87 -29.22 14.41
CA SER A 313 -49.72 -29.62 15.54
C SER A 313 -49.30 -29.05 16.89
N MET A 314 -48.08 -28.53 17.01
CA MET A 314 -47.52 -27.94 18.23
C MET A 314 -47.43 -26.40 18.16
N LEU A 315 -47.89 -25.79 17.06
CA LEU A 315 -47.97 -24.33 16.92
C LEU A 315 -49.35 -23.84 17.36
N GLU A 316 -49.41 -22.78 18.16
CA GLU A 316 -50.67 -22.15 18.53
C GLU A 316 -51.12 -21.22 17.41
N SER A 317 -52.34 -21.44 16.90
CA SER A 317 -52.94 -20.60 15.86
C SER A 317 -53.51 -19.32 16.49
N GLU A 318 -53.04 -18.15 16.06
CA GLU A 318 -53.54 -16.83 16.49
C GLU A 318 -54.82 -16.40 15.72
N GLY A 319 -55.44 -17.35 15.00
CA GLY A 319 -56.66 -17.15 14.21
C GLY A 319 -56.38 -16.91 12.70
N PRO A 320 -57.45 -16.83 11.88
CA PRO A 320 -57.32 -16.73 10.42
C PRO A 320 -56.53 -15.48 10.01
N GLY A 321 -55.40 -15.68 9.32
CA GLY A 321 -54.57 -14.61 8.79
C GLY A 321 -53.56 -13.98 9.77
N LYS A 322 -53.48 -14.46 11.01
CA LYS A 322 -52.58 -13.89 12.05
C LYS A 322 -51.31 -14.70 12.34
N GLY A 323 -51.09 -15.79 11.62
CA GLY A 323 -49.92 -16.66 11.80
C GLY A 323 -50.07 -17.59 13.01
N ALA A 324 -49.02 -18.34 13.30
CA ALA A 324 -48.97 -19.25 14.44
C ALA A 324 -47.66 -19.05 15.22
N ARG A 325 -47.72 -19.15 16.55
CA ARG A 325 -46.56 -18.93 17.43
C ARG A 325 -46.27 -20.16 18.28
N LEU A 326 -45.01 -20.30 18.67
CA LEU A 326 -44.55 -21.33 19.60
C LEU A 326 -44.37 -20.70 20.97
N ASP A 327 -45.05 -21.23 21.99
CA ASP A 327 -44.83 -20.88 23.39
C ASP A 327 -43.92 -21.91 24.05
N LEU A 328 -42.75 -21.47 24.52
CA LEU A 328 -41.69 -22.32 25.08
C LEU A 328 -41.82 -22.48 26.61
N GLU A 329 -42.69 -21.72 27.29
CA GLU A 329 -42.84 -21.75 28.76
C GLU A 329 -44.00 -22.63 29.23
N ARG A 330 -44.69 -23.30 28.30
CA ARG A 330 -45.86 -24.13 28.62
C ARG A 330 -45.42 -25.48 29.19
N GLU A 331 -45.55 -25.62 30.51
CA GLU A 331 -45.12 -26.82 31.27
C GLU A 331 -45.98 -28.08 31.08
N ALA A 332 -47.12 -28.02 30.38
CA ALA A 332 -48.03 -29.15 30.20
C ALA A 332 -48.58 -29.24 28.76
N PHE A 333 -48.11 -30.23 28.01
CA PHE A 333 -48.75 -30.71 26.79
C PHE A 333 -49.82 -31.73 27.17
N VAL A 334 -51.10 -31.33 27.16
CA VAL A 334 -52.20 -32.29 27.25
C VAL A 334 -52.34 -32.91 25.86
N GLY A 335 -51.84 -34.13 25.68
CA GLY A 335 -52.09 -34.91 24.48
C GLY A 335 -53.60 -35.12 24.34
N MET A 336 -54.22 -34.51 23.33
CA MET A 336 -55.54 -34.95 22.91
C MET A 336 -55.38 -36.31 22.24
N GLU A 337 -55.82 -37.34 22.95
CA GLU A 337 -55.94 -38.70 22.47
C GLU A 337 -57.04 -38.75 21.40
N GLY A 338 -56.65 -38.46 20.15
CA GLY A 338 -57.56 -38.54 19.01
C GLY A 338 -56.95 -37.89 17.77
N MET A 339 -56.42 -38.72 16.87
CA MET A 339 -55.83 -38.41 15.56
C MET A 339 -54.30 -38.26 15.47
N LEU A 340 -53.54 -39.20 16.04
CA LEU A 340 -52.21 -39.52 15.51
C LEU A 340 -52.20 -40.96 15.00
N THR A 341 -52.23 -41.13 13.68
CA THR A 341 -52.14 -42.42 12.97
C THR A 341 -50.70 -42.83 12.63
N ASP A 342 -49.69 -42.31 13.33
CA ASP A 342 -48.33 -42.84 13.21
C ASP A 342 -47.45 -42.52 14.44
N PRO A 343 -47.06 -43.52 15.28
CA PRO A 343 -46.27 -43.33 16.50
C PRO A 343 -44.87 -42.76 16.28
N ASN A 344 -44.37 -42.77 15.05
CA ASN A 344 -43.02 -42.31 14.71
C ASN A 344 -42.94 -40.86 14.19
N SER A 345 -44.07 -40.16 14.08
CA SER A 345 -44.12 -38.83 13.42
C SER A 345 -44.04 -37.62 14.38
N SER A 346 -43.91 -37.85 15.68
CA SER A 346 -44.16 -36.84 16.73
C SER A 346 -42.93 -36.47 17.55
N GLY A 347 -41.74 -36.59 16.98
CA GLY A 347 -40.50 -36.12 17.61
C GLY A 347 -40.18 -34.68 17.20
N ILE A 348 -39.83 -33.82 18.16
CA ILE A 348 -39.06 -32.61 17.86
C ILE A 348 -37.72 -33.09 17.29
N THR A 349 -37.54 -32.95 15.97
CA THR A 349 -36.29 -33.32 15.31
C THR A 349 -35.29 -32.19 15.49
N LEU A 350 -34.36 -32.38 16.41
CA LEU A 350 -33.22 -31.49 16.58
C LEU A 350 -32.24 -31.74 15.42
N ASN A 351 -32.45 -31.04 14.30
CA ASN A 351 -31.51 -31.04 13.20
C ASN A 351 -30.34 -30.08 13.53
N GLN A 352 -29.33 -30.60 14.22
CA GLN A 352 -28.07 -29.89 14.40
C GLN A 352 -27.20 -30.10 13.15
N PHE A 353 -27.11 -29.07 12.30
CA PHE A 353 -26.20 -29.09 11.16
C PHE A 353 -24.75 -29.02 11.65
N ASN A 354 -23.88 -29.89 11.12
CA ASN A 354 -22.45 -29.81 11.40
C ASN A 354 -21.89 -28.51 10.78
N ILE A 355 -21.30 -27.64 11.61
CA ILE A 355 -20.69 -26.39 11.16
C ILE A 355 -19.28 -26.73 10.65
N ARG A 356 -19.03 -26.54 9.36
CA ARG A 356 -17.76 -26.85 8.66
C ARG A 356 -16.65 -25.83 8.94
N VAL A 357 -16.36 -25.60 10.22
CA VAL A 357 -15.42 -24.55 10.65
C VAL A 357 -14.00 -24.83 10.15
N ALA A 358 -13.54 -26.08 10.25
CA ALA A 358 -12.18 -26.46 9.91
C ALA A 358 -11.93 -26.38 8.39
N GLU A 359 -12.89 -26.78 7.57
CA GLU A 359 -12.77 -26.73 6.11
C GLU A 359 -12.74 -25.28 5.59
N HIS A 360 -13.57 -24.41 6.16
CA HIS A 360 -13.56 -22.98 5.82
C HIS A 360 -12.27 -22.29 6.25
N GLN A 361 -11.77 -22.58 7.46
CA GLN A 361 -10.51 -22.03 7.95
C GLN A 361 -9.34 -22.46 7.05
N ALA A 362 -9.20 -23.75 6.73
CA ALA A 362 -8.12 -24.24 5.88
C ALA A 362 -8.16 -23.64 4.47
N THR A 363 -9.36 -23.45 3.92
CA THR A 363 -9.54 -22.78 2.62
C THR A 363 -9.12 -21.31 2.69
N ALA A 364 -9.55 -20.59 3.73
CA ALA A 364 -9.20 -19.18 3.94
C ALA A 364 -7.68 -18.98 4.12
N GLU A 365 -7.02 -19.84 4.91
CA GLU A 365 -5.57 -19.82 5.11
C GLU A 365 -4.81 -20.05 3.80
N THR A 366 -5.24 -21.03 2.99
CA THR A 366 -4.62 -21.32 1.69
C THR A 366 -4.78 -20.15 0.72
N LEU A 367 -5.98 -19.55 0.65
CA LEU A 367 -6.23 -18.38 -0.21
C LEU A 367 -5.38 -17.18 0.25
N PHE A 368 -5.32 -16.92 1.55
CA PHE A 368 -4.51 -15.84 2.11
C PHE A 368 -3.02 -16.02 1.76
N GLU A 369 -2.47 -17.23 1.95
CA GLU A 369 -1.08 -17.52 1.59
C GLU A 369 -0.80 -17.31 0.11
N GLN A 370 -1.71 -17.74 -0.78
CA GLN A 370 -1.56 -17.54 -2.22
C GLN A 370 -1.63 -16.06 -2.62
N ILE A 371 -2.54 -15.28 -2.03
CA ILE A 371 -2.68 -13.83 -2.27
C ILE A 371 -1.37 -13.14 -1.87
N VAL A 372 -0.91 -13.36 -0.64
CA VAL A 372 0.29 -12.74 -0.06
C VAL A 372 1.55 -13.11 -0.84
N SER A 373 1.72 -14.40 -1.15
CA SER A 373 2.88 -14.88 -1.91
C SER A 373 2.90 -14.35 -3.34
N SER A 374 1.73 -14.27 -4.00
CA SER A 374 1.61 -13.71 -5.35
C SER A 374 1.89 -12.20 -5.40
N ALA A 375 1.57 -11.48 -4.32
CA ALA A 375 1.94 -10.08 -4.13
C ALA A 375 3.45 -9.88 -3.84
N GLY A 376 4.19 -10.96 -3.56
CA GLY A 376 5.64 -10.90 -3.31
C GLY A 376 6.01 -10.79 -1.83
N TYR A 377 5.09 -11.10 -0.92
CA TYR A 377 5.34 -11.06 0.52
C TYR A 377 5.26 -12.45 1.15
N SER A 378 5.76 -12.54 2.38
CA SER A 378 5.69 -13.76 3.18
C SER A 378 4.54 -13.67 4.19
N VAL A 379 3.82 -14.77 4.43
CA VAL A 379 2.73 -14.82 5.42
C VAL A 379 3.22 -14.47 6.83
N GLN A 380 4.48 -14.77 7.15
CA GLN A 380 5.07 -14.45 8.43
C GLN A 380 5.21 -12.94 8.67
N SER A 381 5.35 -12.15 7.60
CA SER A 381 5.38 -10.69 7.68
C SER A 381 4.05 -10.10 8.20
N PHE A 382 2.95 -10.85 8.10
CA PHE A 382 1.62 -10.49 8.62
C PHE A 382 1.36 -11.02 10.04
N GLY A 383 2.39 -11.50 10.75
CA GLY A 383 2.22 -12.09 12.07
C GLY A 383 1.57 -13.48 12.05
N GLY A 384 1.55 -14.15 10.89
CA GLY A 384 1.06 -15.52 10.75
C GLY A 384 1.75 -16.45 11.75
N LYS A 385 0.95 -17.24 12.48
CA LYS A 385 1.45 -18.30 13.36
C LYS A 385 2.02 -19.42 12.50
N GLY A 386 3.28 -19.26 12.07
CA GLY A 386 4.10 -20.42 11.77
C GLY A 386 4.13 -21.27 13.04
N ASP A 387 3.80 -22.54 12.91
CA ASP A 387 3.78 -23.49 14.03
C ASP A 387 5.02 -23.28 14.90
N VAL A 388 4.83 -22.81 16.14
CA VAL A 388 5.91 -22.41 17.06
C VAL A 388 6.71 -23.65 17.53
N ALA A 389 6.34 -24.83 17.06
CA ALA A 389 7.07 -26.06 17.23
C ALA A 389 8.28 -26.11 16.27
N ALA A 390 9.42 -25.61 16.76
CA ALA A 390 10.77 -25.92 16.28
C ALA A 390 11.11 -25.52 14.83
N VAL A 391 10.65 -24.37 14.34
CA VAL A 391 11.18 -23.79 13.11
C VAL A 391 12.58 -23.21 13.38
N THR A 392 13.58 -23.66 12.62
CA THR A 392 14.96 -23.18 12.75
C THR A 392 15.10 -21.73 12.28
N ALA A 393 16.01 -20.95 12.89
CA ALA A 393 16.19 -19.54 12.58
C ALA A 393 16.46 -19.26 11.09
N THR A 394 17.15 -20.18 10.41
CA THR A 394 17.42 -20.17 8.97
C THR A 394 16.17 -20.30 8.11
N GLU A 395 15.18 -21.08 8.54
CA GLU A 395 13.92 -21.24 7.81
C GLU A 395 13.03 -20.00 7.97
N ILE A 396 13.06 -19.34 9.13
CA ILE A 396 12.43 -18.03 9.34
C ILE A 396 13.07 -16.97 8.44
N GLN A 397 14.40 -16.99 8.32
CA GLN A 397 15.13 -16.04 7.48
C GLN A 397 14.86 -16.24 5.99
N ALA A 398 14.86 -17.50 5.52
CA ALA A 398 14.51 -17.85 4.14
C ALA A 398 13.07 -17.44 3.79
N ARG A 399 12.13 -17.56 4.75
CA ARG A 399 10.72 -17.14 4.54
C ARG A 399 10.58 -15.63 4.45
N LYS A 400 11.35 -14.85 5.21
CA LYS A 400 11.36 -13.38 5.13
C LYS A 400 12.04 -12.85 3.87
N GLU A 401 12.94 -13.63 3.27
CA GLU A 401 13.73 -13.25 2.10
C GLU A 401 12.87 -12.77 0.92
N GLN A 402 11.70 -13.37 0.69
CA GLN A 402 10.79 -12.94 -0.36
C GLN A 402 10.31 -11.50 -0.17
N SER A 403 9.95 -11.12 1.06
CA SER A 403 9.50 -9.74 1.36
C SER A 403 10.64 -8.74 1.22
N LEU A 404 11.85 -9.13 1.61
CA LEU A 404 13.05 -8.31 1.50
C LEU A 404 13.46 -8.10 0.04
N ASN A 405 13.43 -9.15 -0.77
CA ASN A 405 13.68 -9.05 -2.22
C ASN A 405 12.67 -8.13 -2.91
N THR A 406 11.39 -8.21 -2.55
CA THR A 406 10.36 -7.28 -3.04
C THR A 406 10.63 -5.84 -2.62
N ARG A 407 11.01 -5.62 -1.36
CA ARG A 407 11.43 -4.30 -0.87
C ARG A 407 12.61 -3.75 -1.68
N ASP A 408 13.64 -4.54 -1.90
CA ASP A 408 14.85 -4.11 -2.62
C ASP A 408 14.54 -3.76 -4.08
N GLN A 409 13.65 -4.51 -4.73
CA GLN A 409 13.15 -4.17 -6.06
C GLN A 409 12.44 -2.82 -6.08
N LYS A 410 11.59 -2.53 -5.09
CA LYS A 410 10.90 -1.23 -4.98
C LYS A 410 11.88 -0.10 -4.71
N ILE A 411 12.93 -0.33 -3.89
CA ILE A 411 14.00 0.66 -3.63
C ILE A 411 14.69 1.13 -4.92
N LEU A 412 14.85 0.26 -5.91
CA LEU A 412 15.44 0.64 -7.22
C LEU A 412 14.66 1.75 -7.94
N TYR A 413 13.34 1.81 -7.74
CA TYR A 413 12.49 2.85 -8.33
C TYR A 413 12.38 4.08 -7.44
N TRP A 414 12.30 3.88 -6.12
CA TRP A 414 12.22 4.96 -5.15
C TRP A 414 13.48 5.82 -5.11
N ARG A 415 14.68 5.20 -5.09
CA ARG A 415 15.96 5.90 -4.96
C ARG A 415 16.15 7.04 -5.99
N PRO A 416 16.07 6.80 -7.32
CA PRO A 416 16.28 7.87 -8.31
C PRO A 416 15.17 8.92 -8.29
N ALA A 417 13.93 8.54 -7.96
CA ALA A 417 12.82 9.50 -7.88
C ALA A 417 12.97 10.44 -6.68
N LEU A 418 13.38 9.92 -5.52
CA LEU A 418 13.68 10.73 -4.35
C LEU A 418 14.89 11.66 -4.59
N GLN A 419 15.96 11.16 -5.24
CA GLN A 419 17.08 12.03 -5.62
C GLN A 419 16.62 13.23 -6.46
N HIS A 420 15.78 12.98 -7.48
CA HIS A 420 15.23 14.03 -8.31
C HIS A 420 14.35 15.03 -7.54
N LEU A 421 13.44 14.51 -6.70
CA LEU A 421 12.53 15.34 -5.92
C LEU A 421 13.25 16.21 -4.90
N PHE A 422 14.25 15.67 -4.20
CA PHE A 422 15.01 16.44 -3.22
C PHE A 422 15.87 17.52 -3.90
N GLN A 423 16.34 17.31 -5.14
CA GLN A 423 16.96 18.38 -5.94
C GLN A 423 15.96 19.48 -6.27
N ALA A 424 14.76 19.12 -6.73
CA ALA A 424 13.70 20.09 -7.01
C ALA A 424 13.27 20.84 -5.73
N LEU A 425 13.17 20.14 -4.61
CA LEU A 425 12.78 20.68 -3.31
C LEU A 425 13.81 21.68 -2.77
N LEU A 426 15.11 21.37 -2.83
CA LEU A 426 16.18 22.32 -2.52
C LEU A 426 16.20 23.52 -3.47
N GLY A 427 15.87 23.29 -4.75
CA GLY A 427 15.73 24.35 -5.75
C GLY A 427 14.63 25.35 -5.40
N ILE A 428 13.46 24.84 -5.00
CA ILE A 428 12.33 25.66 -4.55
C ILE A 428 12.66 26.36 -3.23
N ASP A 429 13.31 25.67 -2.29
CA ASP A 429 13.71 26.25 -1.01
C ASP A 429 14.63 27.47 -1.20
N ARG A 430 15.61 27.35 -2.11
CA ARG A 430 16.46 28.48 -2.50
C ARG A 430 15.68 29.63 -3.14
N LEU A 431 14.71 29.31 -4.00
CA LEU A 431 13.98 30.31 -4.80
C LEU A 431 12.92 31.06 -3.98
N VAL A 432 12.16 30.34 -3.15
CA VAL A 432 10.99 30.86 -2.43
C VAL A 432 11.35 31.29 -1.01
N PHE A 433 12.22 30.55 -0.32
CA PHE A 433 12.55 30.76 1.10
C PHE A 433 13.96 31.34 1.30
N GLY A 434 14.75 31.49 0.22
CA GLY A 434 16.05 32.18 0.24
C GLY A 434 17.20 31.36 0.84
N ALA A 435 17.05 30.04 0.95
CA ALA A 435 18.08 29.15 1.47
C ALA A 435 19.37 29.21 0.64
N GLN A 436 20.52 29.20 1.32
CA GLN A 436 21.85 29.26 0.70
C GLN A 436 22.36 27.85 0.37
N VAL A 437 21.65 27.14 -0.50
CA VAL A 437 21.96 25.75 -0.89
C VAL A 437 22.45 25.64 -2.32
N ARG A 438 23.13 24.53 -2.62
CA ARG A 438 23.53 24.15 -3.98
C ARG A 438 22.77 22.88 -4.38
N PRO A 439 21.59 23.00 -5.03
CA PRO A 439 20.78 21.84 -5.44
C PRO A 439 21.48 20.94 -6.48
N GLU A 440 22.46 21.50 -7.20
CA GLU A 440 23.30 20.77 -8.17
C GLU A 440 24.29 19.80 -7.51
N ALA A 441 24.51 19.90 -6.20
CA ALA A 441 25.31 18.94 -5.47
C ALA A 441 24.61 17.57 -5.55
N GLY A 442 25.33 16.55 -6.02
CA GLY A 442 24.79 15.18 -6.10
C GLY A 442 24.24 14.74 -4.73
N ILE A 443 22.98 14.30 -4.73
CA ILE A 443 22.29 13.76 -3.56
C ILE A 443 22.33 12.24 -3.68
N ASP A 444 22.82 11.57 -2.65
CA ASP A 444 22.70 10.11 -2.52
C ASP A 444 21.62 9.75 -1.50
N VAL A 445 20.93 8.64 -1.77
CA VAL A 445 19.80 8.17 -0.96
C VAL A 445 20.09 6.73 -0.56
N ALA A 446 20.26 6.50 0.74
CA ALA A 446 20.51 5.21 1.32
C ALA A 446 19.31 4.77 2.17
N PHE A 447 18.71 3.64 1.80
CA PHE A 447 17.68 3.00 2.62
C PHE A 447 18.35 2.17 3.72
N PRO A 448 17.77 2.10 4.92
CA PRO A 448 18.30 1.29 6.01
C PRO A 448 18.26 -0.20 5.67
N ASP A 449 19.13 -1.00 6.29
CA ASP A 449 19.10 -2.44 6.14
C ASP A 449 17.92 -3.02 6.92
N ALA A 450 17.04 -3.76 6.24
CA ALA A 450 15.82 -4.32 6.84
C ALA A 450 16.09 -5.52 7.77
N VAL A 451 17.28 -6.11 7.70
CA VAL A 451 17.71 -7.17 8.62
C VAL A 451 18.75 -6.57 9.55
N GLN A 452 18.34 -6.23 10.76
CA GLN A 452 19.29 -6.05 11.85
C GLN A 452 19.66 -7.46 12.35
N PRO A 453 20.90 -7.93 12.13
CA PRO A 453 21.32 -9.22 12.66
C PRO A 453 21.18 -9.19 14.19
N SER A 454 20.71 -10.28 14.78
CA SER A 454 20.58 -10.33 16.24
C SER A 454 21.97 -10.19 16.87
N LEU A 455 22.05 -9.55 18.04
CA LEU A 455 23.32 -9.43 18.78
C LEU A 455 23.99 -10.80 19.00
N ARG A 456 23.18 -11.87 19.09
CA ARG A 456 23.65 -13.24 19.18
C ARG A 456 24.32 -13.70 17.89
N ASP A 457 23.66 -13.55 16.74
CA ASP A 457 24.22 -13.98 15.44
C ASP A 457 25.48 -13.18 15.10
N MET A 458 25.49 -11.88 15.45
CA MET A 458 26.68 -11.03 15.34
C MET A 458 27.80 -11.52 16.24
N ALA A 459 27.53 -11.84 17.51
CA ALA A 459 28.53 -12.34 18.44
C ALA A 459 29.09 -13.69 18.00
N GLU A 460 28.25 -14.61 17.51
CA GLU A 460 28.68 -15.91 16.98
C GLU A 460 29.57 -15.72 15.74
N THR A 461 29.17 -14.86 14.80
CA THR A 461 29.95 -14.55 13.59
C THR A 461 31.28 -13.87 13.93
N LEU A 462 31.27 -12.85 14.80
CA LEU A 462 32.48 -12.16 15.25
C LEU A 462 33.41 -13.10 16.04
N GLY A 463 32.86 -14.03 16.81
CA GLY A 463 33.61 -15.08 17.50
C GLY A 463 34.30 -16.06 16.55
N LEU A 464 33.60 -16.48 15.48
CA LEU A 464 34.18 -17.30 14.42
C LEU A 464 35.32 -16.57 13.68
N LEU A 465 35.10 -15.31 13.32
CA LEU A 465 36.11 -14.47 12.65
C LEU A 465 37.33 -14.18 13.53
N LEU A 466 37.12 -14.01 14.84
CA LEU A 466 38.20 -13.89 15.82
C LEU A 466 39.03 -15.18 15.89
N THR A 467 38.35 -16.33 15.96
CA THR A 467 39.01 -17.65 16.01
C THR A 467 39.81 -17.91 14.72
N ALA A 468 39.28 -17.48 13.59
CA ALA A 468 39.95 -17.54 12.29
C ALA A 468 41.05 -16.47 12.10
N GLN A 469 41.21 -15.55 13.07
CA GLN A 469 42.13 -14.41 13.02
C GLN A 469 41.98 -13.54 11.75
N SER A 470 40.78 -13.50 11.17
CA SER A 470 40.52 -12.86 9.88
C SER A 470 40.05 -11.41 9.98
N MET A 471 39.82 -10.89 11.20
CA MET A 471 39.29 -9.54 11.43
C MET A 471 39.98 -8.83 12.61
N SER A 472 40.31 -7.54 12.45
CA SER A 472 40.95 -6.74 13.49
C SER A 472 39.99 -6.28 14.58
N THR A 473 40.48 -5.98 15.79
CA THR A 473 39.67 -5.46 16.91
C THR A 473 38.92 -4.18 16.54
N LYS A 474 39.55 -3.27 15.80
CA LYS A 474 38.90 -2.05 15.30
C LYS A 474 37.69 -2.36 14.44
N LEU A 475 37.85 -3.28 13.48
CA LEU A 475 36.80 -3.61 12.53
C LEU A 475 35.66 -4.36 13.23
N ARG A 476 35.96 -5.22 14.23
CA ARG A 476 34.95 -5.89 15.07
C ARG A 476 34.08 -4.90 15.85
N VAL A 477 34.69 -3.92 16.53
CA VAL A 477 33.95 -2.88 17.27
C VAL A 477 33.12 -2.02 16.32
N GLN A 478 33.67 -1.67 15.16
CA GLN A 478 32.96 -0.90 14.15
C GLN A 478 31.80 -1.69 13.51
N THR A 479 31.94 -2.99 13.32
CA THR A 479 30.86 -3.86 12.84
C THR A 479 29.75 -4.00 13.89
N LEU A 480 30.09 -4.10 15.17
CA LEU A 480 29.10 -4.15 16.26
C LEU A 480 28.37 -2.81 16.45
N HIS A 481 29.05 -1.70 16.19
CA HIS A 481 28.50 -0.35 16.34
C HIS A 481 28.69 0.49 15.06
N PRO A 482 27.86 0.27 14.02
CA PRO A 482 28.01 0.96 12.73
C PRO A 482 27.81 2.47 12.81
N THR A 483 27.02 2.94 13.77
CA THR A 483 26.70 4.37 13.96
C THR A 483 27.74 5.13 14.77
N TRP A 484 28.76 4.45 15.30
CA TRP A 484 29.79 5.10 16.11
C TRP A 484 30.77 5.88 15.24
N THR A 485 31.11 7.07 15.72
CA THR A 485 32.16 7.90 15.12
C THR A 485 33.53 7.22 15.27
N GLU A 486 34.47 7.53 14.38
CA GLU A 486 35.84 6.98 14.45
C GLU A 486 36.50 7.22 15.81
N THR A 487 36.20 8.33 16.46
CA THR A 487 36.68 8.67 17.80
C THR A 487 36.13 7.75 18.89
N GLN A 488 34.86 7.36 18.81
CA GLN A 488 34.23 6.44 19.77
C GLN A 488 34.76 5.02 19.59
N VAL A 489 34.90 4.57 18.34
CA VAL A 489 35.50 3.27 18.02
C VAL A 489 36.94 3.20 18.54
N ALA A 490 37.74 4.25 18.38
CA ALA A 490 39.12 4.29 18.86
C ALA A 490 39.22 4.22 20.39
N GLN A 491 38.31 4.88 21.12
CA GLN A 491 38.25 4.84 22.58
C GLN A 491 37.94 3.44 23.10
N GLU A 492 36.96 2.77 22.50
CA GLU A 492 36.57 1.41 22.88
C GLU A 492 37.68 0.40 22.59
N VAL A 493 38.31 0.50 21.42
CA VAL A 493 39.46 -0.37 21.08
C VAL A 493 40.61 -0.18 22.09
N ALA A 494 40.87 1.06 22.53
CA ALA A 494 41.88 1.33 23.54
C ALA A 494 41.51 0.73 24.91
N ALA A 495 40.23 0.78 25.30
CA ALA A 495 39.74 0.17 26.52
C ALA A 495 39.90 -1.37 26.48
N ILE A 496 39.48 -2.01 25.38
CA ILE A 496 39.62 -3.46 25.19
C ILE A 496 41.09 -3.91 25.26
N LEU A 497 42.00 -3.17 24.61
CA LEU A 497 43.43 -3.48 24.65
C LEU A 497 44.03 -3.29 26.05
N ALA A 498 43.55 -2.31 26.82
CA ALA A 498 43.98 -2.11 28.20
C ALA A 498 43.52 -3.27 29.12
N ASP A 499 42.30 -3.78 28.93
CA ASP A 499 41.78 -4.93 29.67
C ASP A 499 42.53 -6.23 29.33
N GLU A 500 42.90 -6.44 28.06
CA GLU A 500 43.75 -7.57 27.63
C GLU A 500 45.16 -7.51 28.25
N GLN A 501 45.73 -6.31 28.38
CA GLN A 501 47.03 -6.11 29.03
C GLN A 501 46.96 -6.32 30.54
N ALA A 502 45.86 -5.90 31.19
CA ALA A 502 45.64 -6.08 32.62
C ALA A 502 45.38 -7.54 33.03
N SER A 503 44.85 -8.36 32.11
CA SER A 503 44.51 -9.77 32.33
C SER A 503 45.65 -10.74 32.03
N THR A 504 46.75 -10.30 31.42
CA THR A 504 47.95 -11.12 31.22
C THR A 504 48.72 -11.23 32.56
N PRO A 505 48.86 -12.43 33.17
CA PRO A 505 49.57 -12.55 34.44
C PRO A 505 51.03 -12.15 34.23
N ALA A 506 51.47 -11.12 34.97
CA ALA A 506 52.84 -10.62 34.94
C ALA A 506 53.84 -11.79 35.04
N ALA A 507 54.69 -11.92 34.03
CA ALA A 507 55.73 -12.94 33.97
C ALA A 507 56.52 -12.94 35.29
N ARG A 508 56.63 -14.11 35.93
CA ARG A 508 57.41 -14.32 37.17
C ARG A 508 58.81 -13.71 36.98
N PRO A 509 59.27 -12.81 37.87
CA PRO A 509 60.60 -12.24 37.74
C PRO A 509 61.65 -13.37 37.85
N ALA A 510 62.61 -13.37 36.92
CA ALA A 510 63.68 -14.35 36.88
C ALA A 510 64.47 -14.35 38.21
N PRO A 511 64.87 -15.52 38.74
CA PRO A 511 65.57 -15.58 40.02
C PRO A 511 66.93 -14.90 39.93
N VAL A 512 67.15 -13.93 40.82
CA VAL A 512 68.44 -13.26 41.02
C VAL A 512 69.46 -14.29 41.48
N VAL A 513 70.49 -14.55 40.65
CA VAL A 513 71.62 -15.40 41.03
C VAL A 513 72.46 -14.67 42.07
N ALA A 514 72.49 -15.18 43.30
CA ALA A 514 73.36 -14.66 44.36
C ALA A 514 74.83 -14.99 44.07
N PRO A 515 75.78 -14.07 44.31
CA PRO A 515 77.19 -14.34 44.07
C PRO A 515 77.75 -15.28 45.15
N ALA A 516 78.54 -16.27 44.72
CA ALA A 516 79.21 -17.23 45.59
C ALA A 516 80.29 -16.57 46.45
N LEU A 517 80.27 -16.84 47.76
CA LEU A 517 81.32 -16.44 48.70
C LEU A 517 82.56 -17.35 48.55
N PRO A 518 83.77 -16.81 48.37
CA PRO A 518 85.00 -17.49 48.75
C PRO A 518 85.36 -17.20 50.23
N GLN A 519 86.06 -18.16 50.84
CA GLN A 519 86.30 -18.37 52.28
C GLN A 519 86.78 -17.17 53.11
#